data_AF-A0A962ZPW4-F1
#
_entry.id   AF-A0A962ZPW4-F1
#
_cell.length_a   1.000
_cell.length_b   1.000
_cell.length_c   1.000
_cell.angle_alpha   90.00
_cell.angle_beta   90.00
_cell.angle_gamma   90.00
#
_symmetry.space_group_name_H-M   'P 1'
#
loop_
_entity.id
_entity.type
_entity.pdbx_description
1 polymer ?
#
loop_
_entity_poly.entity_id
_entity_poly.type
_entity_poly.pdbx_seq_one_letter_code
_entity_poly.pdbx_strand_id
1 'polypeptide(L)'
;MCGIVGMVAARPVNQSIYDALTVLQHRGQDAAGIATCGPDGLRVRKSNGLVRDVFHQRHMLRLTGNVGVGHVRYPTAGSARNSEAQPFYVNSPYGICLAHNGNLT
;
A
#
# COMPACT_ATOMS: atom_id res chain seq x y z
N MET A 1 0.93 -10.83 -11.48
CA MET A 1 -0.43 -10.32 -11.18
C MET A 1 -0.39 -9.76 -9.77
N CYS A 2 -0.80 -8.52 -9.53
CA CYS A 2 -0.57 -7.77 -8.28
C CYS A 2 -1.07 -8.49 -7.00
N GLY A 3 -0.62 -8.01 -5.83
CA GLY A 3 -1.08 -8.48 -4.53
C GLY A 3 -1.72 -7.34 -3.73
N ILE A 4 -2.79 -7.64 -2.99
CA ILE A 4 -3.49 -6.70 -2.11
C ILE A 4 -3.63 -7.27 -0.70
N VAL A 5 -3.59 -6.40 0.29
CA VAL A 5 -3.86 -6.72 1.71
C VAL A 5 -4.75 -5.63 2.28
N GLY A 6 -5.74 -6.01 3.09
CA GLY A 6 -6.52 -5.09 3.91
C GLY A 6 -6.55 -5.59 5.36
N MET A 7 -6.42 -4.67 6.32
CA MET A 7 -6.41 -4.99 7.75
C MET A 7 -7.24 -3.97 8.53
N VAL A 8 -8.05 -4.49 9.44
CA VAL A 8 -8.80 -3.74 10.47
C VAL A 8 -8.54 -4.44 11.79
N ALA A 9 -8.03 -3.73 12.78
CA ALA A 9 -7.70 -4.31 14.08
C ALA A 9 -7.92 -3.30 15.24
N ALA A 10 -7.80 -3.77 16.48
CA ALA A 10 -7.79 -2.90 17.66
C ALA A 10 -6.39 -2.32 17.98
N ARG A 11 -5.38 -2.64 17.15
CA ARG A 11 -3.97 -2.28 17.34
C ARG A 11 -3.36 -1.77 16.03
N PRO A 12 -2.19 -1.09 16.07
CA PRO A 12 -1.54 -0.61 14.85
C PRO A 12 -1.30 -1.71 13.82
N VAL A 13 -1.61 -1.42 12.54
CA VAL A 13 -1.62 -2.44 11.47
C VAL A 13 -0.43 -2.38 10.51
N ASN A 14 0.38 -1.33 10.58
CA ASN A 14 1.48 -1.07 9.64
C ASN A 14 2.45 -2.26 9.48
N GLN A 15 2.94 -2.83 10.58
CA GLN A 15 3.90 -3.94 10.55
C GLN A 15 3.26 -5.20 9.96
N SER A 16 2.04 -5.54 10.37
CA SER A 16 1.36 -6.73 9.87
C SER A 16 1.00 -6.62 8.39
N ILE A 17 0.68 -5.42 7.89
CA ILE A 17 0.53 -5.19 6.45
C ILE A 17 1.87 -5.38 5.73
N TYR A 18 2.97 -4.82 6.25
CA TYR A 18 4.31 -5.00 5.68
C TYR A 18 4.71 -6.49 5.60
N ASP A 19 4.47 -7.26 6.67
CA ASP A 19 4.79 -8.69 6.73
C ASP A 19 3.95 -9.47 5.70
N ALA A 20 2.65 -9.18 5.62
CA ALA A 20 1.75 -9.79 4.65
C ALA A 20 2.16 -9.47 3.20
N LEU A 21 2.56 -8.22 2.91
CA LEU A 21 3.06 -7.84 1.59
C LEU A 21 4.38 -8.54 1.25
N THR A 22 5.23 -8.82 2.23
CA THR A 22 6.48 -9.58 2.02
C THR A 22 6.17 -11.03 1.61
N VAL A 23 5.17 -11.66 2.21
CA VAL A 23 4.71 -13.01 1.77
C VAL A 23 4.08 -12.95 0.38
N LEU A 24 3.35 -11.88 0.07
CA LEU A 24 2.75 -11.66 -1.25
C LEU A 24 3.73 -11.10 -2.29
N GLN A 25 5.02 -10.89 -1.97
CA GLN A 25 6.00 -10.26 -2.86
C GLN A 25 6.14 -10.98 -4.22
N HIS A 26 5.89 -12.29 -4.25
CA HIS A 26 5.88 -13.09 -5.49
C HIS A 26 4.81 -12.63 -6.50
N ARG A 27 3.79 -11.89 -6.06
CA ARG A 27 2.73 -11.35 -6.91
C ARG A 27 3.17 -10.09 -7.66
N GLY A 28 4.12 -9.32 -7.13
CA GLY A 28 4.59 -8.11 -7.77
C GLY A 28 5.86 -7.57 -7.13
N GLN A 29 6.87 -7.24 -7.94
CA GLN A 29 8.20 -6.81 -7.49
C GLN A 29 8.57 -5.41 -7.96
N ASP A 30 7.69 -4.75 -8.70
CA ASP A 30 7.96 -3.48 -9.38
C ASP A 30 7.69 -2.27 -8.49
N ALA A 31 6.67 -2.35 -7.64
CA ALA A 31 6.37 -1.30 -6.66
C ALA A 31 5.64 -1.87 -5.44
N ALA A 32 5.69 -1.14 -4.34
CA ALA A 32 4.90 -1.43 -3.15
C ALA A 32 4.29 -0.15 -2.55
N GLY A 33 3.18 -0.30 -1.83
CA GLY A 33 2.56 0.80 -1.12
C GLY A 33 1.69 0.33 0.05
N ILE A 34 1.66 1.15 1.10
CA ILE A 34 0.81 0.99 2.29
C ILE A 34 0.11 2.32 2.54
N ALA A 35 -1.19 2.25 2.81
CA ALA A 35 -1.97 3.34 3.36
C ALA A 35 -2.58 2.91 4.69
N THR A 36 -2.52 3.77 5.71
CA THR A 36 -3.14 3.56 7.02
C THR A 36 -4.04 4.74 7.36
N CYS A 37 -5.08 4.47 8.14
CA CYS A 37 -6.03 5.46 8.64
C CYS A 37 -6.12 5.36 10.17
N GLY A 38 -6.03 6.51 10.83
CA GLY A 38 -6.12 6.66 12.27
C GLY A 38 -6.64 8.04 12.68
N PRO A 39 -6.49 8.42 13.95
CA PRO A 39 -6.94 9.72 14.45
C PRO A 39 -6.34 10.93 13.70
N ASP A 40 -5.11 10.79 13.22
CA ASP A 40 -4.39 11.83 12.46
C ASP A 40 -4.73 11.83 10.96
N GLY A 41 -5.79 11.12 10.56
CA GLY A 41 -6.21 10.96 9.17
C GLY A 41 -5.46 9.87 8.41
N LEU A 42 -5.44 10.00 7.07
CA LEU A 42 -4.83 9.03 6.17
C LEU A 42 -3.33 9.29 5.99
N ARG A 43 -2.52 8.24 6.10
CA ARG A 43 -1.07 8.25 5.84
C ARG A 43 -0.77 7.28 4.71
N VAL A 44 0.01 7.71 3.71
CA VAL A 44 0.35 6.89 2.55
C VAL A 44 1.86 6.89 2.33
N ARG A 45 2.43 5.71 2.13
CA ARG A 45 3.79 5.53 1.61
C ARG A 45 3.76 4.55 0.46
N LYS A 46 4.27 4.96 -0.70
CA LYS A 46 4.42 4.10 -1.88
C LYS A 46 5.63 4.51 -2.71
N SER A 47 6.21 3.57 -3.43
CA SER A 47 7.36 3.76 -4.33
C SER A 47 7.58 2.52 -5.19
N ASN A 48 8.35 2.67 -6.27
CA ASN A 48 8.91 1.54 -7.00
C ASN A 48 9.91 0.77 -6.12
N GLY A 49 10.04 -0.54 -6.37
CA GLY A 49 10.92 -1.47 -5.67
C GLY A 49 10.20 -2.53 -4.84
N LEU A 50 10.99 -3.43 -4.25
CA LEU A 50 10.53 -4.47 -3.35
C LEU A 50 10.01 -3.86 -2.04
N VAL A 51 9.15 -4.59 -1.33
CA VAL A 51 8.57 -4.16 -0.04
C VAL A 51 9.66 -3.71 0.93
N ARG A 52 10.74 -4.50 1.08
CA ARG A 52 11.88 -4.18 1.96
C ARG A 52 12.62 -2.88 1.60
N ASP A 53 12.62 -2.52 0.32
CA ASP A 53 13.34 -1.35 -0.19
C ASP A 53 12.46 -0.10 -0.15
N VAL A 54 11.13 -0.27 -0.20
CA VAL A 54 10.16 0.83 -0.18
C VAL A 54 9.91 1.36 1.23
N PHE A 55 9.88 0.49 2.24
CA PHE A 55 9.53 0.84 3.63
C PHE A 55 10.75 0.77 4.55
N HIS A 56 11.22 1.95 4.97
CA HIS A 56 12.24 2.08 6.01
C HIS A 56 11.58 2.44 7.34
N GLN A 57 12.33 2.37 8.44
CA GLN A 57 11.85 2.70 9.79
C GLN A 57 11.14 4.05 9.86
N ARG A 58 11.70 5.11 9.26
CA ARG A 58 11.07 6.45 9.21
C ARG A 58 9.74 6.49 8.43
N HIS A 59 9.47 5.52 7.57
CA HIS A 59 8.20 5.37 6.87
C HIS A 59 7.20 4.66 7.78
N MET A 60 7.62 3.58 8.42
CA MET A 60 6.78 2.78 9.32
C MET A 60 6.30 3.61 10.53
N LEU A 61 7.15 4.46 11.10
CA LEU A 61 6.78 5.38 12.18
C LEU A 61 5.70 6.40 11.78
N ARG A 62 5.58 6.72 10.48
CA ARG A 62 4.56 7.64 9.95
C ARG A 62 3.26 6.96 9.54
N LEU A 63 3.29 5.64 9.32
CA LEU A 63 2.12 4.83 8.98
C LEU A 63 1.38 4.45 10.27
N THR A 64 0.77 5.43 10.92
CA THR A 64 -0.01 5.22 12.15
C THR A 64 -1.45 4.84 11.82
N GLY A 65 -2.13 4.16 12.75
CA GLY A 65 -3.53 3.80 12.62
C GLY A 65 -3.81 2.30 12.67
N ASN A 66 -5.09 1.98 12.85
CA ASN A 66 -5.60 0.64 13.12
C ASN A 66 -6.36 0.02 11.93
N VAL A 67 -6.47 0.78 10.84
CA VAL A 67 -7.05 0.35 9.57
C VAL A 67 -6.04 0.66 8.47
N GLY A 68 -5.89 -0.23 7.50
CA GLY A 68 -4.99 0.03 6.37
C GLY A 68 -5.11 -0.96 5.24
N VAL A 69 -4.57 -0.55 4.09
CA VAL A 69 -4.48 -1.36 2.88
C VAL A 69 -3.05 -1.33 2.34
N GLY A 70 -2.64 -2.44 1.74
CA GLY A 70 -1.33 -2.62 1.13
C GLY A 70 -1.43 -3.16 -0.29
N HIS A 71 -0.44 -2.85 -1.12
CA HIS A 71 -0.37 -3.33 -2.49
C HIS A 71 1.07 -3.64 -2.91
N VAL A 72 1.26 -4.71 -3.68
CA VAL A 72 2.49 -4.99 -4.45
C VAL A 72 2.16 -5.09 -5.94
N ARG A 73 2.88 -4.32 -6.77
CA ARG A 73 2.63 -4.17 -8.20
C ARG A 73 3.48 -5.14 -9.00
N TYR A 74 2.83 -5.88 -9.90
CA TYR A 74 3.52 -6.55 -11.01
C TYR A 74 3.62 -5.57 -12.18
N PRO A 75 4.71 -5.55 -12.97
CA PRO A 75 4.80 -4.69 -14.16
C PRO A 75 3.58 -4.89 -15.07
N THR A 76 2.86 -3.81 -15.34
CA THR A 76 1.74 -3.78 -16.30
C THR A 76 1.99 -2.67 -17.31
N ALA A 77 1.41 -2.80 -18.51
CA ALA A 77 1.48 -1.74 -19.51
C ALA A 77 0.99 -0.40 -18.93
N GLY A 78 1.75 0.68 -19.13
CA GLY A 78 1.42 2.02 -18.64
C GLY A 78 1.72 2.29 -17.16
N SER A 79 2.39 1.39 -16.43
CA SER A 79 2.75 1.58 -15.01
C SER A 79 4.26 1.54 -14.79
N ALA A 80 4.92 2.69 -14.82
CA ALA A 80 6.37 2.82 -14.59
C ALA A 80 6.71 3.86 -13.51
N ARG A 81 5.83 4.82 -13.22
CA ARG A 81 6.10 5.91 -12.29
C ARG A 81 5.75 5.54 -10.85
N ASN A 82 6.44 6.15 -9.91
CA ASN A 82 6.10 6.08 -8.47
C ASN A 82 4.67 6.56 -8.19
N SER A 83 4.16 7.54 -8.96
CA SER A 83 2.78 8.05 -8.84
C SER A 83 1.74 6.99 -9.15
N GLU A 84 2.08 6.04 -10.02
CA GLU A 84 1.23 4.92 -10.45
C GLU A 84 1.35 3.72 -9.51
N ALA A 85 2.23 3.77 -8.49
CA ALA A 85 2.21 2.78 -7.42
C ALA A 85 0.90 2.92 -6.65
N GLN A 86 0.31 1.81 -6.24
CA GLN A 86 -0.91 1.79 -5.42
C GLN A 86 -0.55 1.62 -3.94
N PRO A 87 -1.41 2.05 -2.99
CA PRO A 87 -2.78 2.55 -3.17
C PRO A 87 -2.92 3.94 -3.82
N PHE A 88 -4.05 4.18 -4.48
CA PHE A 88 -4.51 5.51 -4.90
C PHE A 88 -5.34 6.16 -3.79
N TYR A 89 -5.35 7.49 -3.75
CA TYR A 89 -6.11 8.28 -2.79
C TYR A 89 -6.76 9.47 -3.47
N VAL A 90 -8.01 9.75 -3.11
CA VAL A 90 -8.74 10.98 -3.46
C VAL A 90 -9.29 11.59 -2.19
N ASN A 91 -9.28 12.92 -2.08
CA ASN A 91 -9.69 13.64 -0.86
C ASN A 91 -11.19 13.96 -0.80
N SER A 92 -11.96 13.67 -1.85
CA SER A 92 -13.39 13.98 -1.93
C SER A 92 -14.17 12.93 -2.72
N PRO A 93 -15.36 12.51 -2.24
CA PRO A 93 -15.92 12.78 -0.92
C PRO A 93 -15.23 11.92 0.17
N TYR A 94 -15.23 12.37 1.42
CA TYR A 94 -14.78 11.65 2.64
C TYR A 94 -13.28 11.25 2.74
N GLY A 95 -12.56 11.21 1.63
CA GLY A 95 -11.20 10.67 1.58
C GLY A 95 -11.20 9.16 1.33
N ILE A 96 -11.04 8.75 0.08
CA ILE A 96 -11.13 7.34 -0.34
C ILE A 96 -9.75 6.85 -0.75
N CYS A 97 -9.36 5.68 -0.26
CA CYS A 97 -8.12 4.99 -0.64
C CYS A 97 -8.42 3.61 -1.22
N LEU A 98 -7.79 3.26 -2.34
CA LEU A 98 -8.08 2.03 -3.07
C LEU A 98 -6.80 1.34 -3.59
N ALA A 99 -6.77 0.02 -3.44
CA ALA A 99 -5.81 -0.88 -4.07
C ALA A 99 -6.57 -1.93 -4.88
N HIS A 100 -6.06 -2.31 -6.04
CA HIS A 100 -6.75 -3.13 -7.02
C HIS A 100 -5.78 -4.09 -7.71
N ASN A 101 -6.25 -5.32 -7.94
CA ASN A 101 -5.57 -6.32 -8.74
C ASN A 101 -6.51 -6.82 -9.84
N GLY A 102 -6.31 -6.33 -11.07
CA GLY A 102 -7.14 -6.65 -12.23
C GLY A 102 -6.97 -5.61 -13.33
N ASN A 103 -7.88 -5.64 -14.31
CA ASN A 103 -8.00 -4.64 -15.36
C ASN A 103 -9.48 -4.34 -15.63
N LEU A 104 -9.81 -3.11 -16.03
CA LEU A 104 -11.16 -2.74 -16.47
C LEU A 104 -11.23 -2.87 -18.00
N THR A 105 -12.28 -3.54 -18.51
CA THR A 105 -12.52 -3.79 -19.94
C THR A 105 -13.81 -3.13 -20.40
#